data_AF-A0A8H7SIW1-F1
#
_entry.id   AF-A0A8H7SIW1-F1
#
_cell.length_a   1.000
_cell.length_b   1.000
_cell.length_c   1.000
_cell.angle_alpha   90.00
_cell.angle_beta   90.00
_cell.angle_gamma   90.00
#
_symmetry.space_group_name_H-M   'P 1'
#
loop_
_entity.id
_entity.type
_entity.pdbx_description
1 polymer ?
#
loop_
_entity_poly.entity_id
_entity_poly.type
_entity_poly.pdbx_seq_one_letter_code
_entity_poly.pdbx_strand_id
1 'polypeptide(L)'
;MKSNFNQRFDDLSLAVISNHKSTTDITQDLGCFHQHVTSIDQITKVLYSDYNVVLVDFTGIDSPWKWINELLSNKDKDIIQCVISSYTPTNPPTTFLPRQSYLMKNGSQVAVNPNMELMYSYLHAGSARTDLTAAYNLQDIEQNGANCKILAWHFLAEIGNKLGFVPKYGA
;
A
#
# COMPACT_ATOMS: atom_id res chain seq x y z
N MET A 1 23.46 -11.67 -6.84
CA MET A 1 23.38 -10.96 -5.54
C MET A 1 22.04 -10.24 -5.53
N LYS A 2 21.13 -10.51 -4.57
CA LYS A 2 19.89 -9.74 -4.45
C LYS A 2 20.27 -8.36 -3.91
N SER A 3 19.92 -7.28 -4.60
CA SER A 3 20.09 -5.91 -4.07
C SER A 3 19.09 -5.65 -2.96
N ASN A 4 19.48 -4.83 -1.98
CA ASN A 4 18.59 -4.34 -0.93
C ASN A 4 17.55 -3.36 -1.49
N PHE A 5 16.47 -3.08 -0.76
CA PHE A 5 15.41 -2.18 -1.21
C PHE A 5 15.92 -0.78 -1.57
N ASN A 6 16.67 -0.14 -0.67
CA ASN A 6 17.21 1.20 -0.89
C ASN A 6 18.08 1.28 -2.16
N GLN A 7 18.87 0.24 -2.44
CA GLN A 7 19.67 0.14 -3.67
C GLN A 7 18.82 0.03 -4.94
N ARG A 8 17.58 -0.47 -4.85
CA ARG A 8 16.67 -0.62 -6.00
C ARG A 8 15.85 0.63 -6.25
N PHE A 9 15.71 1.49 -5.25
CA PHE A 9 14.80 2.63 -5.25
C PHE A 9 15.52 3.91 -4.83
N ASP A 10 16.77 4.11 -5.29
CA ASP A 10 17.53 5.36 -5.13
C ASP A 10 17.52 5.93 -3.68
N ASP A 11 17.82 5.07 -2.70
CA ASP A 11 17.84 5.37 -1.25
C ASP A 11 16.47 5.58 -0.59
N LEU A 12 15.37 5.26 -1.28
CA LEU A 12 14.03 5.21 -0.69
C LEU A 12 14.04 4.30 0.55
N SER A 13 13.62 4.85 1.68
CA SER A 13 13.49 4.13 2.94
C SER A 13 12.05 3.64 3.14
N LEU A 14 11.93 2.34 3.43
CA LEU A 14 10.65 1.66 3.64
C LEU A 14 10.64 1.02 5.03
N ALA A 15 9.63 1.33 5.81
CA ALA A 15 9.26 0.60 7.02
C ALA A 15 8.02 -0.25 6.74
N VAL A 16 8.05 -1.51 7.14
CA VAL A 16 6.90 -2.42 7.01
C VAL A 16 6.44 -2.91 8.38
N ILE A 17 5.15 -2.76 8.65
CA ILE A 17 4.51 -3.19 9.89
C ILE A 17 3.52 -4.28 9.51
N SER A 18 3.83 -5.54 9.80
CA SER A 18 3.01 -6.68 9.37
C SER A 18 3.11 -7.84 10.35
N ASN A 19 1.99 -8.56 10.53
CA ASN A 19 1.98 -9.88 11.18
C ASN A 19 1.98 -11.03 10.18
N HIS A 20 1.86 -10.74 8.88
CA HIS A 20 1.77 -11.74 7.85
C HIS A 20 3.16 -12.27 7.48
N LYS A 21 3.38 -13.58 7.66
CA LYS A 21 4.69 -14.22 7.51
C LYS A 21 5.35 -13.96 6.15
N SER A 22 4.61 -14.05 5.05
CA SER A 22 5.19 -13.82 3.73
C SER A 22 5.65 -12.36 3.57
N THR A 23 4.95 -11.42 4.19
CA THR A 23 5.30 -10.00 4.17
C THR A 23 6.58 -9.77 4.97
N THR A 24 6.68 -10.35 6.17
CA THR A 24 7.88 -10.23 7.02
C THR A 24 9.10 -10.89 6.38
N ASP A 25 8.95 -12.08 5.82
CA ASP A 25 10.04 -12.81 5.16
C ASP A 25 10.60 -12.00 3.98
N ILE A 26 9.73 -11.48 3.11
CA ILE A 26 10.14 -10.64 1.96
C ILE A 26 10.81 -9.35 2.45
N THR A 27 10.28 -8.74 3.50
CA THR A 27 10.83 -7.48 4.03
C THR A 27 12.24 -7.68 4.58
N GLN A 28 12.46 -8.77 5.31
CA GLN A 28 13.77 -9.16 5.80
C GLN A 28 14.74 -9.46 4.64
N ASP A 29 14.29 -10.19 3.62
CA ASP A 29 15.05 -10.47 2.39
C ASP A 29 15.48 -9.20 1.64
N LEU A 30 14.72 -8.11 1.78
CA LEU A 30 14.98 -6.82 1.16
C LEU A 30 15.82 -5.88 2.03
N GLY A 31 16.11 -6.27 3.28
CA GLY A 31 16.88 -5.46 4.23
C GLY A 31 16.14 -4.21 4.73
N CYS A 32 14.81 -4.19 4.65
CA CYS A 32 14.02 -3.07 5.16
C CYS A 32 13.77 -3.19 6.67
N PHE A 33 13.42 -2.07 7.30
CA PHE A 33 12.88 -2.10 8.66
C PHE A 33 11.56 -2.86 8.67
N HIS A 34 11.38 -3.74 9.65
CA HIS A 34 10.10 -4.40 9.88
C HIS A 34 9.76 -4.52 11.37
N GLN A 35 8.47 -4.48 11.67
CA GLN A 35 7.94 -4.77 13.00
C GLN A 35 6.58 -5.47 12.92
N HIS A 36 6.21 -6.16 14.00
CA HIS A 36 4.87 -6.74 14.13
C HIS A 36 3.84 -5.67 14.52
N VAL A 37 2.61 -5.86 14.07
CA VAL A 37 1.45 -5.05 14.50
C VAL A 37 1.06 -5.51 15.90
N THR A 38 1.35 -4.70 16.92
CA THR A 38 0.97 -4.99 18.31
C THR A 38 0.04 -3.92 18.92
N SER A 39 0.22 -2.65 18.55
CA SER A 39 -0.65 -1.54 18.98
C SER A 39 -0.58 -0.36 18.01
N ILE A 40 -1.59 0.53 18.07
CA ILE A 40 -1.60 1.77 17.30
C ILE A 40 -0.42 2.67 17.66
N ASP A 41 -0.07 2.78 18.95
CA ASP A 41 1.04 3.62 19.42
C ASP A 41 2.38 3.22 18.78
N GLN A 42 2.62 1.92 18.56
CA GLN A 42 3.83 1.46 17.88
C GLN A 42 3.83 1.79 16.40
N ILE A 43 2.67 1.74 15.75
CA ILE A 43 2.54 2.16 14.35
C ILE A 43 2.81 3.65 14.25
N THR A 44 2.19 4.44 15.12
CA THR A 44 2.33 5.89 15.20
C THR A 44 3.78 6.30 15.44
N LYS A 45 4.52 5.62 16.33
CA LYS A 45 5.97 5.89 16.53
C LYS A 45 6.79 5.73 15.25
N VAL A 46 6.49 4.72 14.44
CA VAL A 46 7.17 4.51 13.17
C VAL A 46 6.75 5.55 12.13
N LEU A 47 5.48 5.94 12.09
CA LEU A 47 5.02 7.08 11.27
C LEU A 47 5.73 8.39 11.64
N TYR A 48 6.14 8.55 12.91
CA TYR A 48 6.92 9.69 13.36
C TYR A 48 8.44 9.55 13.13
N SER A 49 8.92 8.44 12.59
CA SER A 49 10.35 8.22 12.27
C SER A 49 10.71 8.77 10.88
N ASP A 50 12.00 8.72 10.53
CA ASP A 50 12.54 9.24 9.26
C ASP A 50 12.48 8.20 8.13
N TYR A 51 11.27 7.76 7.79
CA TYR A 51 11.01 6.90 6.63
C TYR A 51 10.29 7.68 5.53
N ASN A 52 10.58 7.36 4.26
CA ASN A 52 9.84 7.92 3.13
C ASN A 52 8.49 7.22 2.93
N VAL A 53 8.45 5.92 3.25
CA VAL A 53 7.25 5.08 3.10
C VAL A 53 7.07 4.23 4.34
N VAL A 54 5.86 4.24 4.90
CA VAL A 54 5.45 3.32 5.96
C VAL A 54 4.29 2.49 5.46
N LEU A 55 4.51 1.19 5.35
CA LEU A 55 3.50 0.20 4.98
C LEU A 55 2.98 -0.50 6.23
N VAL A 56 1.68 -0.43 6.45
CA VAL A 56 0.98 -1.14 7.52
C VAL A 56 0.09 -2.20 6.87
N ASP A 57 0.45 -3.46 7.09
CA ASP A 57 -0.23 -4.63 6.56
C ASP A 57 -1.06 -5.29 7.66
N PHE A 58 -2.37 -5.06 7.57
CA PHE A 58 -3.37 -5.64 8.45
C PHE A 58 -3.96 -6.96 7.90
N THR A 59 -3.33 -7.59 6.91
CA THR A 59 -3.80 -8.88 6.40
C THR A 59 -3.85 -9.91 7.53
N GLY A 60 -5.04 -10.52 7.71
CA GLY A 60 -5.27 -11.50 8.79
C GLY A 60 -5.45 -10.93 10.20
N ILE A 61 -5.57 -9.60 10.34
CA ILE A 61 -5.91 -8.95 11.62
C ILE A 61 -7.42 -8.72 11.67
N ASP A 62 -8.03 -9.05 12.80
CA ASP A 62 -9.46 -8.81 13.02
C ASP A 62 -9.76 -7.33 13.23
N SER A 63 -10.80 -6.85 12.54
CA SER A 63 -11.30 -5.47 12.63
C SER A 63 -10.22 -4.39 12.45
N PRO A 64 -9.42 -4.42 11.37
CA PRO A 64 -8.32 -3.46 11.19
C PRO A 64 -8.82 -2.04 10.95
N TRP A 65 -10.09 -1.91 10.53
CA TRP A 65 -10.79 -0.67 10.20
C TRP A 65 -10.76 0.39 11.30
N LYS A 66 -10.75 -0.04 12.59
CA LYS A 66 -10.66 0.91 13.72
C LYS A 66 -9.35 1.68 13.74
N TRP A 67 -8.27 1.07 13.25
CA TRP A 67 -6.94 1.68 13.21
C TRP A 67 -6.71 2.47 11.92
N ILE A 68 -7.29 2.04 10.80
CA ILE A 68 -7.13 2.72 9.51
C ILE A 68 -7.55 4.18 9.59
N ASN A 69 -8.73 4.47 10.14
CA ASN A 69 -9.23 5.86 10.23
C ASN A 69 -8.34 6.74 11.11
N GLU A 70 -7.76 6.17 12.18
CA GLU A 70 -6.85 6.89 13.07
C GLU A 70 -5.53 7.19 12.37
N LEU A 71 -4.93 6.21 11.70
CA LEU A 71 -3.69 6.38 10.94
C LEU A 71 -3.84 7.41 9.81
N LEU A 72 -4.91 7.29 9.02
CA LEU A 72 -5.16 8.17 7.86
C LEU A 72 -5.58 9.60 8.25
N SER A 73 -5.84 9.87 9.53
CA SER A 73 -6.13 11.23 10.01
C SER A 73 -4.88 12.11 10.11
N ASN A 74 -3.69 11.51 10.21
CA ASN A 74 -2.45 12.23 10.42
C ASN A 74 -1.82 12.64 9.07
N LYS A 75 -1.99 13.90 8.67
CA LYS A 75 -1.57 14.42 7.35
C LYS A 75 -0.28 15.25 7.38
N ASP A 76 0.30 15.46 8.55
CA ASP A 76 1.24 16.57 8.75
C ASP A 76 2.70 16.26 8.37
N LYS A 77 2.96 15.09 7.77
CA LYS A 77 4.31 14.67 7.37
C LYS A 77 4.42 14.39 5.89
N ASP A 78 5.60 14.71 5.36
CA ASP A 78 6.05 14.35 4.00
C ASP A 78 6.45 12.87 3.95
N ILE A 79 5.48 12.00 4.26
CA ILE A 79 5.62 10.55 4.31
C ILE A 79 4.47 9.91 3.56
N ILE A 80 4.75 8.88 2.77
CA ILE A 80 3.69 8.05 2.19
C ILE A 80 3.28 7.00 3.21
N GLN A 81 2.05 7.12 3.67
CA GLN A 81 1.42 6.14 4.54
C GLN A 81 0.63 5.18 3.69
N CYS A 82 0.92 3.90 3.83
CA CYS A 82 0.34 2.83 3.04
C CYS A 82 -0.37 1.87 3.99
N VAL A 83 -1.66 1.65 3.79
CA VAL A 83 -2.44 0.72 4.60
C VAL A 83 -3.02 -0.36 3.71
N ILE A 84 -2.77 -1.62 4.06
CA ILE A 84 -3.28 -2.81 3.38
C ILE A 84 -4.14 -3.59 4.36
N SER A 85 -5.28 -4.07 3.91
CA SER A 85 -6.13 -4.97 4.68
C SER A 85 -6.83 -5.96 3.77
N SER A 86 -7.15 -7.13 4.31
CA SER A 86 -8.15 -8.02 3.70
C SER A 86 -9.46 -7.26 3.51
N TYR A 87 -10.06 -7.41 2.34
CA TYR A 87 -11.27 -6.71 1.95
C TYR A 87 -12.29 -7.69 1.37
N THR A 88 -13.55 -7.48 1.72
CA THR A 88 -14.68 -8.17 1.11
C THR A 88 -15.62 -7.08 0.60
N PRO A 89 -15.75 -6.90 -0.71
CA PRO A 89 -16.64 -5.88 -1.26
C PRO A 89 -18.07 -6.15 -0.83
N THR A 90 -18.75 -5.14 -0.32
CA THR A 90 -20.19 -5.18 -0.04
C THR A 90 -21.01 -5.25 -1.32
N ASN A 91 -20.52 -4.67 -2.41
CA ASN A 91 -21.14 -4.69 -3.74
C ASN A 91 -20.07 -5.03 -4.80
N PRO A 92 -19.81 -6.33 -5.08
CA PRO A 92 -18.86 -6.69 -6.12
C PRO A 92 -19.35 -6.16 -7.49
N PRO A 93 -18.48 -5.53 -8.30
CA PRO A 93 -18.90 -4.95 -9.57
C PRO A 93 -19.48 -6.02 -10.49
N THR A 94 -20.72 -5.81 -10.91
CA THR A 94 -21.43 -6.69 -11.84
C THR A 94 -20.96 -6.43 -13.26
N THR A 95 -20.09 -7.33 -13.76
CA THR A 95 -19.74 -7.59 -15.16
C THR A 95 -18.91 -6.57 -15.95
N PHE A 96 -17.96 -7.12 -16.72
CA PHE A 96 -17.05 -6.46 -17.69
C PHE A 96 -16.05 -5.45 -17.12
N LEU A 97 -15.02 -5.96 -16.43
CA LEU A 97 -13.77 -5.22 -16.28
C LEU A 97 -12.93 -5.43 -17.56
N PRO A 98 -12.49 -4.37 -18.26
CA PRO A 98 -11.56 -4.51 -19.38
C PRO A 98 -10.31 -5.25 -18.91
N ARG A 99 -9.60 -5.94 -19.81
CA ARG A 99 -8.29 -6.51 -19.48
C ARG A 99 -7.34 -5.36 -19.13
N GLN A 100 -7.06 -5.22 -17.84
CA GLN A 100 -6.19 -4.16 -17.36
C GLN A 100 -4.73 -4.63 -17.43
N SER A 101 -3.81 -3.71 -17.67
CA SER A 101 -2.36 -3.97 -17.67
C SER A 101 -1.87 -4.60 -16.36
N TYR A 102 -2.60 -4.38 -15.26
CA TYR A 102 -2.35 -5.06 -13.99
C TYR A 102 -2.59 -6.56 -14.04
N LEU A 103 -3.20 -7.18 -15.05
CA LEU A 103 -3.33 -8.65 -15.12
C LEU A 103 -2.15 -9.32 -15.84
N MET A 104 -1.12 -8.56 -16.20
CA MET A 104 -0.02 -9.01 -17.06
C MET A 104 1.32 -9.02 -16.32
N LYS A 105 2.14 -10.04 -16.57
CA LYS A 105 3.57 -10.16 -16.19
C LYS A 105 4.36 -10.63 -17.38
N ASN A 106 5.39 -9.89 -17.80
CA ASN A 106 6.27 -10.28 -18.90
C ASN A 106 5.48 -10.70 -20.16
N GLY A 107 4.46 -9.92 -20.52
CA GLY A 107 3.58 -10.21 -21.67
C GLY A 107 2.59 -11.36 -21.47
N SER A 108 2.58 -12.03 -20.32
CA SER A 108 1.68 -13.15 -20.01
C SER A 108 0.65 -12.78 -18.96
N GLN A 109 -0.57 -13.29 -19.08
CA GLN A 109 -1.59 -13.10 -18.05
C GLN A 109 -1.22 -13.88 -16.78
N VAL A 110 -1.43 -13.27 -15.62
CA VAL A 110 -1.26 -13.93 -14.32
C VAL A 110 -2.60 -14.19 -13.65
N ALA A 111 -2.72 -15.37 -13.05
CA ALA A 111 -3.88 -15.71 -12.22
C ALA A 111 -3.81 -14.91 -10.92
N VAL A 112 -4.84 -14.13 -10.65
CA VAL A 112 -5.04 -13.46 -9.36
C VAL A 112 -5.97 -14.32 -8.53
N ASN A 113 -5.66 -14.51 -7.24
CA ASN A 113 -6.52 -15.27 -6.35
C ASN A 113 -7.89 -14.57 -6.23
N PRO A 114 -8.99 -15.18 -6.73
CA PRO A 114 -10.31 -14.55 -6.68
C PRO A 114 -10.87 -14.47 -5.25
N ASN A 115 -10.32 -15.25 -4.33
CA ASN A 115 -10.79 -15.36 -2.95
C ASN A 115 -10.04 -14.41 -1.99
N MET A 116 -9.06 -13.65 -2.49
CA MET A 116 -8.29 -12.72 -1.68
C MET A 116 -8.23 -11.37 -2.36
N GLU A 117 -9.18 -10.51 -2.01
CA GLU A 117 -9.10 -9.10 -2.33
C GLU A 117 -8.44 -8.36 -1.17
N LEU A 118 -7.39 -7.60 -1.49
CA LEU A 118 -6.78 -6.67 -0.57
C LEU A 118 -7.25 -5.29 -0.97
N MET A 119 -7.76 -4.54 0.00
CA MET A 119 -7.93 -3.11 -0.18
C MET A 119 -6.66 -2.42 0.31
N TYR A 120 -6.22 -1.50 -0.52
CA TYR A 120 -5.04 -0.71 -0.28
C TYR A 120 -5.42 0.77 -0.37
N SER A 121 -4.88 1.55 0.56
CA SER A 121 -4.98 3.00 0.54
C SER A 121 -3.62 3.60 0.83
N TYR A 122 -3.34 4.74 0.21
CA TYR A 122 -2.28 5.62 0.67
C TYR A 122 -2.70 7.05 0.84
N LEU A 123 -1.95 7.70 1.71
CA LEU A 123 -2.02 9.11 1.97
C LEU A 123 -0.61 9.69 1.91
N HIS A 124 -0.48 10.79 1.16
CA HIS A 124 0.71 11.62 1.09
C HIS A 124 0.28 13.08 1.03
N ALA A 125 0.80 13.92 1.93
CA ALA A 125 0.34 15.29 2.08
C ALA A 125 0.44 16.11 0.77
N GLY A 126 1.53 15.92 0.02
CA GLY A 126 1.82 16.72 -1.18
C GLY A 126 1.27 16.17 -2.51
N SER A 127 0.79 14.92 -2.56
CA SER A 127 0.44 14.26 -3.84
C SER A 127 -0.85 13.47 -3.84
N ALA A 128 -1.53 13.36 -2.70
CA ALA A 128 -2.80 12.66 -2.64
C ALA A 128 -3.90 13.55 -3.22
N ARG A 129 -4.66 13.01 -4.18
CA ARG A 129 -5.77 13.73 -4.81
C ARG A 129 -6.88 13.99 -3.80
N THR A 130 -7.44 15.20 -3.78
CA THR A 130 -8.52 15.60 -2.87
C THR A 130 -9.78 16.05 -3.60
N ASP A 131 -9.80 15.95 -4.93
CA ASP A 131 -10.89 16.45 -5.77
C ASP A 131 -12.16 15.60 -5.70
N LEU A 132 -12.04 14.31 -5.35
CA LEU A 132 -13.16 13.37 -5.23
C LEU A 132 -13.40 12.85 -3.81
N THR A 133 -12.52 13.17 -2.86
CA THR A 133 -12.58 12.63 -1.49
C THR A 133 -12.72 13.77 -0.48
N ALA A 134 -13.78 13.76 0.33
CA ALA A 134 -14.01 14.75 1.37
C ALA A 134 -13.15 14.46 2.61
N ALA A 135 -12.85 13.19 2.86
CA ALA A 135 -12.04 12.70 3.96
C ALA A 135 -11.21 11.47 3.55
N TYR A 136 -10.07 11.26 4.22
CA TYR A 136 -9.28 10.03 4.08
C TYR A 136 -9.74 9.02 5.13
N ASN A 137 -10.88 8.38 4.86
CA ASN A 137 -11.44 7.35 5.71
C ASN A 137 -11.95 6.19 4.83
N LEU A 138 -12.28 5.06 5.46
CA LEU A 138 -12.76 3.88 4.76
C LEU A 138 -13.95 4.15 3.82
N GLN A 139 -14.97 4.84 4.33
CA GLN A 139 -16.20 5.09 3.58
C GLN A 139 -15.91 5.85 2.26
N ASP A 140 -15.09 6.89 2.34
CA ASP A 140 -14.70 7.66 1.16
C ASP A 140 -13.79 6.87 0.23
N ILE A 141 -12.93 5.98 0.76
CA ILE A 141 -12.10 5.08 -0.05
C ILE A 141 -12.98 4.09 -0.83
N GLU A 142 -13.99 3.50 -0.20
CA GLU A 142 -14.91 2.56 -0.86
C GLU A 142 -15.80 3.24 -1.91
N GLN A 143 -16.27 4.45 -1.61
CA GLN A 143 -17.25 5.16 -2.45
C GLN A 143 -16.59 5.98 -3.56
N ASN A 144 -15.45 6.61 -3.28
CA ASN A 144 -14.83 7.63 -4.13
C ASN A 144 -13.37 7.30 -4.50
N GLY A 145 -12.84 6.14 -4.09
CA GLY A 145 -11.46 5.72 -4.36
C GLY A 145 -11.11 5.76 -5.85
N ALA A 146 -10.14 6.60 -6.21
CA ALA A 146 -9.89 7.00 -7.59
C ALA A 146 -8.97 6.08 -8.41
N ASN A 147 -8.39 5.01 -7.82
CA ASN A 147 -7.51 4.08 -8.53
C ASN A 147 -8.01 2.65 -8.38
N CYS A 148 -8.62 2.14 -9.45
CA CYS A 148 -8.95 0.74 -9.61
C CYS A 148 -7.73 -0.16 -9.34
N LYS A 149 -8.00 -1.35 -8.81
CA LYS A 149 -7.09 -2.48 -8.47
C LYS A 149 -5.68 -2.38 -9.08
N ILE A 150 -4.64 -2.45 -8.24
CA ILE A 150 -3.24 -2.56 -8.66
C ILE A 150 -2.66 -3.89 -8.18
N LEU A 151 -1.74 -4.51 -8.95
CA LEU A 151 -0.99 -5.66 -8.44
C LEU A 151 0.02 -5.23 -7.38
N ALA A 152 0.14 -6.05 -6.33
CA ALA A 152 1.08 -5.85 -5.24
C ALA A 152 2.54 -5.63 -5.67
N TRP A 153 2.97 -6.14 -6.83
CA TRP A 153 4.34 -5.93 -7.32
C TRP A 153 4.59 -4.62 -8.08
N HIS A 154 3.52 -3.98 -8.58
CA HIS A 154 3.57 -2.70 -9.30
C HIS A 154 3.41 -1.57 -8.31
N PHE A 155 2.90 -1.92 -7.13
CA PHE A 155 2.60 -1.01 -6.07
C PHE A 155 3.82 -0.21 -5.58
N LEU A 156 4.90 -0.88 -5.17
CA LEU A 156 6.09 -0.18 -4.69
C LEU A 156 6.80 0.61 -5.81
N ALA A 157 6.72 0.14 -7.06
CA ALA A 157 7.21 0.89 -8.21
C ALA A 157 6.38 2.17 -8.48
N GLU A 158 5.05 2.10 -8.32
CA GLU A 158 4.16 3.25 -8.42
C GLU A 158 4.43 4.26 -7.30
N ILE A 159 4.69 3.80 -6.07
CA ILE A 159 5.13 4.67 -4.96
C ILE A 159 6.46 5.33 -5.28
N GLY A 160 7.47 4.53 -5.65
CA GLY A 160 8.79 5.04 -5.98
C GLY A 160 8.72 6.08 -7.09
N ASN A 161 7.87 5.87 -8.09
CA ASN A 161 7.65 6.86 -9.13
C ASN A 161 7.01 8.15 -8.62
N LYS A 162 5.95 8.07 -7.80
CA LYS A 162 5.29 9.25 -7.23
C LYS A 162 6.23 10.10 -6.38
N LEU A 163 7.21 9.45 -5.75
CA LEU A 163 8.23 10.10 -4.94
C LEU A 163 9.48 10.51 -5.73
N GLY A 164 9.55 10.23 -7.04
CA GLY A 164 10.69 10.61 -7.88
C GLY A 164 11.90 9.65 -7.82
N PHE A 165 11.80 8.53 -7.10
CA PHE A 165 12.85 7.52 -6.96
C PHE A 165 12.87 6.47 -8.08
N VAL A 166 11.81 6.40 -8.90
CA VAL A 166 11.74 5.45 -10.01
C VAL A 166 11.26 6.15 -11.27
N PRO A 167 12.00 6.08 -12.38
CA PRO A 167 11.48 6.56 -13.66
C PRO A 167 10.33 5.67 -14.10
N LYS A 168 9.15 6.26 -14.30
CA LYS A 168 8.03 5.57 -14.94
C LYS A 168 8.11 5.81 -16.43
N TYR A 169 8.65 4.81 -17.12
CA TYR A 169 8.52 4.72 -18.58
C TYR A 169 7.33 3.82 -18.87
N GLY A 170 6.25 4.40 -19.39
CA GLY A 170 5.02 3.67 -19.71
C GLY A 170 4.50 4.11 -21.06
N ALA A 171 4.44 3.14 -21.99
CA ALA A 171 3.44 3.11 -23.05
C ALA A 171 2.19 2.40 -22.51
#